data_AF-A0A258XBR7-F1
#
_entry.id   AF-A0A258XBR7-F1
#
_cell.length_a   1.000
_cell.length_b   1.000
_cell.length_c   1.000
_cell.angle_alpha   90.00
_cell.angle_beta   90.00
_cell.angle_gamma   90.00
#
_symmetry.space_group_name_H-M   'P 1'
#
loop_
_entity.id
_entity.type
_entity.pdbx_description
1 polymer ?
#
loop_
_entity_poly.entity_id
_entity_poly.type
_entity_poly.pdbx_seq_one_letter_code
_entity_poly.pdbx_strand_id
1 'polypeptide(L)'
;MEWLIFFYLKGGVKMLFAIDAGNTNTTFAILAEPGMVRHKWRLQNNALRTEDEYAGVLLPLITEASLERSDFKGFLLCSVVPGVNQILKNFIQRYFNETLYVIGEKDVDLPVTSLVDRKEAVGDDRLVNFVGANRRFKESLLVVDFGTATTFDFIDENGNHLGGCIAPGASVTAHALSEAGALLPKLPLSKPEQVIGTWTIPQMQSGVFWGYVGLFEGLIQRLLDEFMTTRGLTKRPRVIATGGLSSLFKDVTDVFDGIFPDLILEGLWHVYTGMNAQKE
;
A
#
# COMPACT_ATOMS: atom_id res chain seq x y z
N MET A 1 17.73 -26.46 24.17
CA MET A 1 17.37 -25.08 24.53
C MET A 1 16.36 -24.61 23.50
N GLU A 2 15.11 -25.10 23.43
CA GLU A 2 14.09 -25.23 24.47
C GLU A 2 13.95 -24.00 25.37
N TRP A 3 12.70 -23.49 25.39
CA TRP A 3 12.12 -22.37 26.15
C TRP A 3 12.48 -20.98 25.57
N LEU A 4 11.54 -20.20 25.02
CA LEU A 4 10.47 -19.42 25.67
C LEU A 4 9.64 -18.73 24.54
N ILE A 5 8.32 -18.55 24.49
CA ILE A 5 7.16 -18.85 25.33
C ILE A 5 5.96 -18.91 24.38
N PHE A 6 5.18 -20.00 24.48
CA PHE A 6 3.75 -20.02 24.15
C PHE A 6 3.03 -19.03 25.06
N PHE A 7 2.70 -17.83 24.56
CA PHE A 7 1.78 -16.93 25.24
C PHE A 7 0.35 -17.23 24.78
N TYR A 8 -0.24 -18.27 25.37
CA TYR A 8 -1.68 -18.29 25.60
C TYR A 8 -1.92 -17.55 26.92
N LEU A 9 -2.28 -16.27 26.82
CA LEU A 9 -3.07 -15.63 27.86
C LEU A 9 -4.50 -15.50 27.32
N LYS A 10 -5.46 -15.85 28.17
CA LYS A 10 -6.90 -15.79 27.92
C LYS A 10 -7.37 -14.34 27.70
N GLY A 11 -7.15 -13.90 26.46
CA GLY A 11 -7.66 -12.72 25.78
C GLY A 11 -7.19 -12.91 24.35
N GLY A 12 -8.03 -13.52 23.50
CA GLY A 12 -7.61 -14.00 22.19
C GLY A 12 -6.92 -12.92 21.37
N VAL A 13 -5.83 -13.27 20.68
CA VAL A 13 -5.11 -12.37 19.76
C VAL A 13 -6.14 -11.70 18.85
N LYS A 14 -6.27 -10.37 18.92
CA LYS A 14 -7.16 -9.63 18.02
C LYS A 14 -6.59 -9.76 16.60
N MET A 15 -7.33 -10.45 15.73
CA MET A 15 -6.99 -10.53 14.31
C MET A 15 -7.91 -9.63 13.49
N LEU A 16 -7.32 -8.79 12.65
CA LEU A 16 -8.01 -7.98 11.66
C LEU A 16 -7.85 -8.63 10.29
N PHE A 17 -8.96 -8.84 9.60
CA PHE A 17 -8.95 -9.12 8.17
C PHE A 17 -8.93 -7.78 7.42
N ALA A 18 -7.73 -7.37 7.01
CA ALA A 18 -7.49 -6.15 6.25
C ALA A 18 -7.56 -6.44 4.74
N ILE A 19 -8.25 -5.58 4.00
CA ILE A 19 -8.38 -5.66 2.56
C ILE A 19 -7.94 -4.32 1.96
N ASP A 20 -7.04 -4.37 0.98
CA ASP A 20 -6.62 -3.23 0.18
C ASP A 20 -6.94 -3.53 -1.29
N ALA A 21 -7.97 -2.88 -1.84
CA ALA A 21 -8.44 -3.04 -3.20
C ALA A 21 -7.94 -1.91 -4.11
N GLY A 22 -6.78 -2.15 -4.72
CA GLY A 22 -6.21 -1.29 -5.75
C GLY A 22 -6.74 -1.58 -7.15
N ASN A 23 -6.44 -0.69 -8.11
CA ASN A 23 -6.87 -0.84 -9.50
C ASN A 23 -6.44 -2.17 -10.13
N THR A 24 -5.19 -2.58 -9.92
CA THR A 24 -4.63 -3.79 -10.54
C THR A 24 -4.84 -5.04 -9.69
N ASN A 25 -4.76 -4.93 -8.36
CA ASN A 25 -4.80 -6.08 -7.46
C ASN A 25 -5.50 -5.72 -6.15
N THR A 26 -6.10 -6.74 -5.55
CA THR A 26 -6.63 -6.69 -4.19
C THR A 26 -5.72 -7.52 -3.28
N THR A 27 -5.18 -6.88 -2.25
CA THR A 27 -4.41 -7.50 -1.18
C THR A 27 -5.35 -7.88 -0.04
N PHE A 28 -5.25 -9.12 0.43
CA PHE A 28 -5.98 -9.66 1.57
C PHE A 28 -4.94 -10.02 2.62
N ALA A 29 -5.05 -9.45 3.82
CA ALA A 29 -4.08 -9.67 4.88
C ALA A 29 -4.77 -9.97 6.21
N ILE A 30 -4.17 -10.89 6.96
CA ILE A 30 -4.53 -11.14 8.35
C ILE A 30 -3.48 -10.45 9.23
N LEU A 31 -3.91 -9.47 10.00
CA LEU A 31 -3.06 -8.71 10.92
C LEU A 31 -3.36 -9.15 12.35
N ALA A 32 -2.35 -9.57 13.08
CA ALA A 32 -2.46 -9.90 14.50
C ALA A 32 -1.85 -8.77 15.33
N GLU A 33 -2.39 -8.54 16.54
CA GLU A 33 -1.83 -7.57 17.48
C GLU A 33 -0.30 -7.73 17.65
N PRO A 34 0.50 -6.64 17.57
CA PRO A 34 0.11 -5.23 17.52
C PRO A 34 0.01 -4.63 16.10
N GLY A 35 -0.36 -5.43 15.09
CA GLY A 35 -0.42 -5.03 13.67
C GLY A 35 0.53 -5.84 12.77
N MET A 36 1.03 -6.97 13.26
CA MET A 36 1.93 -7.85 12.53
C MET A 36 1.18 -8.60 11.43
N VAL A 37 1.71 -8.57 10.21
CA VAL A 37 1.19 -9.36 9.09
C VAL A 37 1.45 -10.85 9.36
N ARG A 38 0.38 -11.62 9.55
CA ARG A 38 0.42 -13.08 9.73
C ARG A 38 0.37 -13.81 8.40
N HIS A 39 -0.58 -13.41 7.57
CA HIS A 39 -0.80 -13.97 6.24
C HIS A 39 -1.13 -12.84 5.29
N LYS A 40 -0.71 -12.98 4.04
CA LYS A 40 -0.93 -12.00 2.98
C LYS A 40 -1.11 -12.73 1.66
N TRP A 41 -2.22 -12.45 1.00
CA TRP A 41 -2.56 -12.98 -0.31
C TRP A 41 -2.90 -11.84 -1.25
N ARG A 42 -2.71 -12.08 -2.54
CA ARG A 42 -2.94 -11.08 -3.57
C ARG A 42 -3.70 -11.72 -4.72
N LEU A 43 -4.80 -11.08 -5.10
CA LEU A 43 -5.62 -11.48 -6.24
C LEU A 43 -5.63 -10.33 -7.23
N GLN A 44 -5.74 -10.65 -8.52
CA GLN A 44 -6.05 -9.62 -9.52
C GLN A 44 -7.40 -9.01 -9.19
N ASN A 45 -7.47 -7.68 -9.28
CA ASN A 45 -8.71 -6.97 -9.07
C ASN A 45 -9.65 -7.23 -10.25
N ASN A 46 -10.87 -7.69 -9.97
CA ASN A 46 -11.86 -8.01 -10.98
C ASN A 46 -13.26 -7.63 -10.48
N ALA A 47 -13.84 -6.59 -11.07
CA ALA A 47 -15.18 -6.10 -10.74
C ALA A 47 -16.31 -7.08 -11.09
N LEU A 48 -16.04 -8.10 -11.90
CA LEU A 48 -16.99 -9.16 -12.25
C LEU A 48 -16.91 -10.37 -11.32
N ARG A 49 -15.91 -10.44 -10.44
CA ARG A 49 -15.76 -11.55 -9.50
C ARG A 49 -16.89 -11.49 -8.48
N THR A 50 -17.60 -12.58 -8.27
CA THR A 50 -18.68 -12.72 -7.29
C THR A 50 -18.17 -13.01 -5.88
N GLU A 51 -19.01 -12.83 -4.87
CA GLU A 51 -18.69 -13.19 -3.48
C GLU A 51 -18.38 -14.68 -3.29
N ASP A 52 -19.00 -15.55 -4.09
CA ASP A 52 -18.80 -17.01 -4.05
C ASP A 52 -17.44 -17.39 -4.67
N GLU A 53 -16.99 -16.67 -5.69
CA GLU A 53 -15.63 -16.81 -6.23
C GLU A 53 -14.56 -16.31 -5.26
N TYR A 54 -14.81 -15.22 -4.54
CA TYR A 54 -13.91 -14.81 -3.44
C TYR A 54 -13.84 -15.90 -2.36
N ALA A 55 -14.98 -16.47 -1.97
CA ALA A 55 -15.02 -17.55 -0.99
C ALA A 55 -14.29 -18.82 -1.47
N GLY A 56 -14.46 -19.20 -2.73
CA GLY A 56 -13.80 -20.36 -3.32
C GLY A 56 -12.28 -20.26 -3.33
N VAL A 57 -11.73 -19.04 -3.31
CA VAL A 57 -10.27 -18.80 -3.25
C VAL A 57 -9.79 -18.55 -1.83
N LEU A 58 -10.47 -17.69 -1.07
CA LEU A 58 -9.97 -17.20 0.22
C LEU A 58 -10.25 -18.16 1.38
N LEU A 59 -11.37 -18.88 1.41
CA LEU A 59 -11.66 -19.80 2.51
C LEU A 59 -10.68 -20.99 2.58
N PRO A 60 -10.27 -21.61 1.46
CA PRO A 60 -9.21 -22.62 1.49
C PRO A 60 -7.89 -22.05 2.01
N LEU A 61 -7.51 -20.83 1.62
CA LEU A 61 -6.28 -20.18 2.08
C LEU A 61 -6.30 -19.87 3.59
N ILE A 62 -7.45 -19.46 4.12
CA ILE A 62 -7.67 -19.25 5.55
C ILE A 62 -7.56 -20.57 6.31
N THR A 63 -8.16 -21.64 5.78
CA THR A 63 -8.09 -22.98 6.37
C THR A 63 -6.65 -23.51 6.39
N GLU A 64 -5.91 -23.35 5.29
CA GLU A 64 -4.49 -23.72 5.19
C GLU A 64 -3.62 -22.92 6.17
N ALA A 65 -3.97 -21.65 6.41
CA ALA A 65 -3.35 -20.82 7.43
C ALA A 65 -3.67 -21.26 8.88
N SER A 66 -4.43 -22.34 9.07
CA SER A 66 -4.91 -22.82 10.38
C SER A 66 -5.71 -21.76 11.15
N LEU A 67 -6.52 -20.99 10.42
CA LEU A 67 -7.40 -19.96 10.96
C LEU A 67 -8.86 -20.36 10.74
N GLU A 68 -9.70 -19.99 11.70
CA GLU A 68 -11.15 -20.16 11.64
C GLU A 68 -11.84 -18.79 11.58
N ARG A 69 -13.10 -18.79 11.15
CA ARG A 69 -13.89 -17.54 11.02
C ARG A 69 -14.00 -16.76 12.34
N SER A 70 -14.03 -17.48 13.47
CA SER A 70 -14.12 -16.89 14.83
C SER A 70 -12.86 -16.17 15.30
N ASP A 71 -11.73 -16.36 14.62
CA ASP A 71 -10.46 -15.71 14.97
C ASP A 71 -10.45 -14.23 14.60
N PHE A 72 -11.19 -13.84 13.56
CA PHE A 72 -11.27 -12.46 13.09
C PHE A 72 -12.17 -11.64 14.02
N LYS A 73 -11.66 -10.51 14.51
CA LYS A 73 -12.38 -9.56 15.37
C LYS A 73 -12.84 -8.31 14.62
N GLY A 74 -12.35 -8.13 13.40
CA GLY A 74 -12.75 -7.04 12.55
C GLY A 74 -12.39 -7.26 11.10
N PHE A 75 -13.07 -6.51 10.24
CA PHE A 75 -12.91 -6.51 8.80
C PHE A 75 -12.88 -5.05 8.34
N LEU A 76 -11.80 -4.67 7.65
CA LEU A 76 -11.63 -3.30 7.17
C LEU A 76 -11.12 -3.31 5.73
N LEU A 77 -11.77 -2.51 4.88
CA LEU A 77 -11.45 -2.35 3.47
C LEU A 77 -11.00 -0.92 3.18
N CYS A 78 -9.80 -0.78 2.62
CA CYS A 78 -9.44 0.38 1.80
C CYS A 78 -9.64 0.02 0.33
N SER A 79 -10.31 0.88 -0.44
CA SER A 79 -10.59 0.60 -1.85
C SER A 79 -10.61 1.87 -2.68
N VAL A 80 -9.85 1.87 -3.77
CA VAL A 80 -9.93 2.88 -4.83
C VAL A 80 -10.75 2.40 -6.03
N VAL A 81 -11.45 1.27 -5.87
CA VAL A 81 -12.28 0.64 -6.91
C VAL A 81 -13.69 0.43 -6.37
N PRO A 82 -14.59 1.42 -6.47
CA PRO A 82 -15.93 1.35 -5.88
C PRO A 82 -16.73 0.12 -6.31
N GLY A 83 -16.51 -0.36 -7.55
CA GLY A 83 -17.22 -1.51 -8.12
C GLY A 83 -17.03 -2.82 -7.37
N VAL A 84 -15.97 -2.98 -6.55
CA VAL A 84 -15.76 -4.21 -5.76
C VAL A 84 -16.29 -4.12 -4.33
N ASN A 85 -16.63 -2.92 -3.84
CA ASN A 85 -16.94 -2.71 -2.42
C ASN A 85 -18.16 -3.52 -1.99
N GLN A 86 -19.25 -3.46 -2.76
CA GLN A 86 -20.48 -4.17 -2.42
C GLN A 86 -20.29 -5.70 -2.46
N ILE A 87 -19.47 -6.19 -3.39
CA ILE A 87 -19.18 -7.61 -3.53
C ILE A 87 -18.38 -8.11 -2.32
N LEU A 88 -17.35 -7.37 -1.91
CA LEU A 88 -16.56 -7.69 -0.73
C LEU A 88 -17.40 -7.60 0.55
N LYS A 89 -18.30 -6.62 0.66
CA LYS A 89 -19.29 -6.54 1.75
C LYS A 89 -20.17 -7.80 1.80
N ASN A 90 -20.71 -8.22 0.66
CA ASN A 90 -21.53 -9.43 0.57
C ASN A 90 -20.73 -10.69 0.94
N PHE A 91 -19.46 -10.78 0.52
CA PHE A 91 -18.56 -11.87 0.88
C PHE A 91 -18.36 -11.96 2.41
N ILE A 92 -18.01 -10.85 3.05
CA ILE A 92 -17.81 -10.84 4.51
C ILE A 92 -19.12 -11.14 5.25
N GLN A 93 -20.23 -10.53 4.84
CA GLN A 93 -21.54 -10.79 5.46
C GLN A 93 -21.98 -12.25 5.31
N ARG A 94 -21.84 -12.84 4.12
CA ARG A 94 -22.34 -14.19 3.82
C ARG A 94 -21.47 -15.29 4.45
N TYR A 95 -20.15 -15.10 4.44
CA TYR A 95 -19.21 -16.17 4.82
C TYR A 95 -18.64 -16.00 6.23
N PHE A 96 -18.62 -14.78 6.78
CA PHE A 96 -18.15 -14.52 8.14
C PHE A 96 -19.28 -14.09 9.08
N ASN A 97 -20.45 -13.71 8.54
CA ASN A 97 -21.56 -13.14 9.32
C ASN A 97 -21.15 -11.89 10.11
N GLU A 98 -20.33 -11.05 9.48
CA GLU A 98 -19.69 -9.88 10.07
C GLU A 98 -19.85 -8.66 9.15
N THR A 99 -19.65 -7.47 9.71
CA THR A 99 -19.68 -6.20 8.96
C THR A 99 -18.30 -5.88 8.41
N LEU A 100 -18.21 -5.61 7.10
CA LEU A 100 -17.02 -5.02 6.48
C LEU A 100 -17.09 -3.50 6.55
N TYR A 101 -16.26 -2.89 7.38
CA TYR A 101 -16.06 -1.43 7.40
C TYR A 101 -15.24 -1.01 6.18
N VAL A 102 -15.54 0.16 5.63
CA VAL A 102 -14.84 0.70 4.45
C VAL A 102 -14.31 2.09 4.77
N ILE A 103 -13.04 2.35 4.47
CA ILE A 103 -12.45 3.69 4.57
C ILE A 103 -13.30 4.69 3.75
N GLY A 104 -13.52 5.87 4.30
CA GLY A 104 -14.31 6.93 3.65
C GLY A 104 -15.82 6.83 3.88
N GLU A 105 -16.32 5.73 4.45
CA GLU A 105 -17.71 5.65 4.91
C GLU A 105 -17.88 6.25 6.32
N LYS A 106 -19.10 6.64 6.67
CA LYS A 106 -19.43 7.43 7.88
C LYS A 106 -18.96 6.81 9.20
N ASP A 107 -18.72 5.50 9.23
CA ASP A 107 -18.32 4.78 10.42
C ASP A 107 -16.80 4.72 10.62
N VAL A 108 -16.02 5.31 9.70
CA VAL A 108 -14.56 5.21 9.68
C VAL A 108 -13.90 6.57 9.53
N ASP A 109 -13.49 7.14 10.67
CA ASP A 109 -12.70 8.37 10.70
C ASP A 109 -11.20 8.08 10.63
N LEU A 110 -10.48 8.92 9.87
CA LEU A 110 -9.02 8.88 9.80
C LEU A 110 -8.42 9.93 10.73
N PRO A 111 -7.34 9.60 11.46
CA PRO A 111 -6.66 10.55 12.36
C PRO A 111 -5.77 11.57 11.63
N VAL A 112 -5.83 11.59 10.29
CA VAL A 112 -5.05 12.46 9.40
C VAL A 112 -5.98 13.08 8.38
N THR A 113 -5.61 14.24 7.85
CA THR A 113 -6.36 14.92 6.80
C THR A 113 -5.45 15.47 5.70
N SER A 114 -6.05 15.95 4.61
CA SER A 114 -5.34 16.65 3.54
C SER A 114 -5.54 18.16 3.67
N LEU A 115 -4.43 18.89 3.66
CA LEU A 115 -4.38 20.36 3.76
C LEU A 115 -4.21 21.04 2.39
N VAL A 116 -4.45 20.30 1.31
CA VAL A 116 -4.44 20.83 -0.07
C VAL A 116 -5.82 21.39 -0.44
N ASP A 117 -5.87 22.24 -1.47
CA ASP A 117 -7.09 22.96 -1.88
C ASP A 117 -8.31 22.06 -2.14
N ARG A 118 -8.09 20.87 -2.71
CA ARG A 118 -9.12 19.86 -2.98
C ARG A 118 -8.86 18.59 -2.18
N LYS A 119 -9.19 18.64 -0.90
CA LYS A 119 -8.98 17.52 0.03
C LYS A 119 -9.68 16.23 -0.42
N GLU A 120 -10.87 16.35 -1.00
CA GLU A 120 -11.71 15.26 -1.49
C GLU A 120 -11.15 14.55 -2.73
N ALA A 121 -10.15 15.15 -3.40
CA ALA A 121 -9.48 14.54 -4.54
C ALA A 121 -8.32 13.61 -4.14
N VAL A 122 -7.98 13.55 -2.85
CA VAL A 122 -6.95 12.63 -2.34
C VAL A 122 -7.58 11.26 -2.11
N GLY A 123 -6.98 10.22 -2.68
CA GLY A 123 -7.43 8.84 -2.51
C GLY A 123 -7.31 8.38 -1.05
N ASP A 124 -8.28 7.57 -0.63
CA ASP A 124 -8.33 7.00 0.72
C ASP A 124 -7.11 6.11 1.03
N ASP A 125 -6.57 5.43 0.01
CA ASP A 125 -5.35 4.64 0.08
C ASP A 125 -4.13 5.46 0.51
N ARG A 126 -3.99 6.67 -0.03
CA ARG A 126 -2.94 7.61 0.35
C ARG A 126 -3.11 8.06 1.80
N LEU A 127 -4.32 8.40 2.22
CA LEU A 127 -4.56 8.78 3.61
C LEU A 127 -4.23 7.65 4.58
N VAL A 128 -4.58 6.40 4.26
CA VAL A 128 -4.25 5.22 5.07
C VAL A 128 -2.73 5.00 5.13
N ASN A 129 -2.02 5.15 4.01
CA ASN A 129 -0.54 5.15 4.01
C ASN A 129 0.02 6.21 4.95
N PHE A 130 -0.55 7.42 5.01
CA PHE A 130 -0.09 8.48 5.90
C PHE A 130 -0.37 8.16 7.37
N VAL A 131 -1.48 7.49 7.69
CA VAL A 131 -1.72 6.95 9.04
C VAL A 131 -0.59 5.98 9.44
N GLY A 132 -0.26 5.02 8.57
CA GLY A 132 0.83 4.07 8.81
C GLY A 132 2.17 4.79 8.99
N ALA A 133 2.49 5.71 8.08
CA ALA A 133 3.73 6.47 8.10
C ALA A 133 3.87 7.31 9.37
N ASN A 134 2.83 8.05 9.76
CA ASN A 134 2.83 8.90 10.94
C ASN A 134 2.90 8.12 12.25
N ARG A 135 2.30 6.92 12.29
CA ARG A 135 2.39 6.05 13.47
C ARG A 135 3.81 5.55 13.68
N ARG A 136 4.54 5.34 12.59
CA ARG A 136 5.92 4.87 12.59
C ARG A 136 6.93 5.99 12.80
N PHE A 137 6.68 7.14 12.21
CA PHE A 137 7.57 8.30 12.20
C PHE A 137 6.77 9.54 12.58
N LYS A 138 7.00 10.05 13.80
CA LYS A 138 6.38 11.29 14.33
C LYS A 138 7.17 12.52 13.88
N GLU A 139 7.39 12.64 12.58
CA GLU A 139 8.16 13.70 11.92
C GLU A 139 7.64 13.94 10.50
N SER A 140 8.05 15.02 9.84
CA SER A 140 7.67 15.28 8.45
C SER A 140 8.33 14.27 7.50
N LEU A 141 7.55 13.74 6.55
CA LEU A 141 8.00 12.71 5.61
C LEU A 141 7.70 13.09 4.18
N LEU A 142 8.48 12.54 3.25
CA LEU A 142 8.11 12.34 1.85
C LEU A 142 7.82 10.85 1.65
N VAL A 143 6.55 10.50 1.47
CA VAL A 143 6.10 9.13 1.20
C VAL A 143 6.06 8.91 -0.31
N VAL A 144 6.81 7.92 -0.80
CA VAL A 144 6.84 7.53 -2.22
C VAL A 144 6.16 6.18 -2.38
N ASP A 145 4.96 6.15 -2.97
CA ASP A 145 4.21 4.91 -3.20
C ASP A 145 4.41 4.40 -4.63
N PHE A 146 5.02 3.23 -4.79
CA PHE A 146 5.20 2.56 -6.07
C PHE A 146 4.02 1.62 -6.41
N GLY A 147 2.89 2.23 -6.79
CA GLY A 147 1.68 1.57 -7.24
C GLY A 147 1.45 1.61 -8.76
N THR A 148 0.17 1.63 -9.17
CA THR A 148 -0.23 1.83 -10.58
C THR A 148 0.23 3.20 -11.10
N ALA A 149 0.09 4.23 -10.25
CA ALA A 149 0.84 5.48 -10.37
C ALA A 149 1.91 5.48 -9.28
N THR A 150 2.96 6.28 -9.46
CA THR A 150 3.90 6.59 -8.38
C THR A 150 3.57 7.95 -7.81
N THR A 151 3.17 7.97 -6.54
CA THR A 151 2.86 9.21 -5.83
C THR A 151 4.03 9.59 -4.94
N PHE A 152 4.23 10.90 -4.80
CA PHE A 152 5.22 11.50 -3.93
C PHE A 152 4.46 12.47 -3.04
N ASP A 153 4.39 12.17 -1.75
CA ASP A 153 3.46 12.81 -0.83
C ASP A 153 4.17 13.36 0.40
N PHE A 154 4.13 14.68 0.58
CA PHE A 154 4.61 15.28 1.82
C PHE A 154 3.54 15.15 2.90
N ILE A 155 3.97 14.72 4.09
CA ILE A 155 3.15 14.78 5.30
C ILE A 155 3.88 15.50 6.42
N ASP A 156 3.13 16.20 7.28
CA ASP A 156 3.66 16.83 8.50
C ASP A 156 3.83 15.81 9.65
N GLU A 157 4.34 16.27 10.79
CA GLU A 157 4.52 15.47 12.01
C GLU A 157 3.21 14.95 12.63
N ASN A 158 2.07 15.51 12.23
CA ASN A 158 0.73 15.05 12.60
C ASN A 158 0.16 14.06 11.58
N GLY A 159 0.87 13.84 10.46
CA GLY A 159 0.47 12.96 9.37
C GLY A 159 -0.44 13.63 8.35
N ASN A 160 -0.65 14.94 8.44
CA ASN A 160 -1.49 15.65 7.49
C ASN A 160 -0.76 15.81 6.17
N HIS A 161 -1.48 15.57 5.08
CA HIS A 161 -0.94 15.67 3.74
C HIS A 161 -0.83 17.13 3.28
N LEU A 162 0.35 17.47 2.78
CA LEU A 162 0.76 18.83 2.41
C LEU A 162 0.84 19.05 0.89
N GLY A 163 0.52 18.03 0.10
CA GLY A 163 0.69 18.02 -1.36
C GLY A 163 1.89 17.20 -1.80
N GLY A 164 2.17 17.27 -3.09
CA GLY A 164 3.19 16.45 -3.72
C GLY A 164 3.00 16.34 -5.23
N CYS A 165 3.44 15.24 -5.82
CA CYS A 165 3.27 14.99 -7.26
C CYS A 165 2.95 13.53 -7.59
N ILE A 166 2.53 13.30 -8.84
CA ILE A 166 2.16 11.97 -9.34
C ILE A 166 2.88 11.76 -10.66
N ALA A 167 3.53 10.60 -10.80
CA ALA A 167 4.16 10.12 -12.03
C ALA A 167 3.50 8.80 -12.47
N PRO A 168 3.63 8.41 -13.76
CA PRO A 168 3.24 7.07 -14.20
C PRO A 168 3.99 6.00 -13.42
N GLY A 169 3.33 4.92 -13.01
CA GLY A 169 3.98 3.81 -12.31
C GLY A 169 4.93 3.03 -13.22
N ALA A 170 5.95 2.39 -12.64
CA ALA A 170 7.00 1.70 -13.41
C ALA A 170 6.46 0.62 -14.37
N SER A 171 5.47 -0.15 -13.92
CA SER A 171 4.80 -1.14 -14.78
C SER A 171 3.97 -0.50 -15.90
N VAL A 172 3.35 0.66 -15.65
CA VAL A 172 2.61 1.42 -16.67
C VAL A 172 3.58 1.94 -17.73
N THR A 173 4.74 2.47 -17.31
CA THR A 173 5.79 2.91 -18.23
C THR A 173 6.31 1.77 -19.10
N ALA A 174 6.58 0.59 -18.50
CA ALA A 174 6.99 -0.60 -19.25
C ALA A 174 5.93 -1.02 -20.27
N HIS A 175 4.66 -1.03 -19.86
CA HIS A 175 3.54 -1.40 -20.72
C HIS A 175 3.36 -0.43 -21.89
N ALA A 176 3.37 0.87 -21.61
CA ALA A 176 3.24 1.92 -22.63
C ALA A 176 4.34 1.82 -23.69
N LEU A 177 5.58 1.51 -23.29
CA LEU A 177 6.67 1.30 -24.24
C LEU A 177 6.41 0.10 -25.16
N SER A 178 5.94 -1.03 -24.61
CA SER A 178 5.56 -2.20 -25.42
C SER A 178 4.40 -1.92 -26.37
N GLU A 179 3.42 -1.09 -25.97
CA GLU A 179 2.29 -0.72 -26.82
C GLU A 179 2.65 0.28 -27.93
N ALA A 180 3.71 1.08 -27.74
CA ALA A 180 4.10 2.12 -28.67
C ALA A 180 4.72 1.60 -29.99
N GLY A 181 5.11 0.32 -30.07
CA GLY A 181 5.81 -0.21 -31.24
C GLY A 181 5.40 -1.63 -31.61
N ALA A 182 5.13 -1.87 -32.89
CA ALA A 182 4.66 -3.17 -33.40
C ALA A 182 5.62 -4.35 -33.14
N LEU A 183 6.91 -4.07 -32.96
CA LEU A 183 7.96 -5.08 -32.74
C LEU A 183 8.52 -5.05 -31.30
N LEU A 184 7.91 -4.27 -30.40
CA LEU A 184 8.34 -4.15 -29.01
C LEU A 184 7.61 -5.20 -28.16
N PRO A 185 8.31 -6.23 -27.65
CA PRO A 185 7.66 -7.27 -26.86
C PRO A 185 7.17 -6.73 -25.51
N LYS A 186 6.24 -7.44 -24.89
CA LYS A 186 5.87 -7.21 -23.49
C LYS A 186 7.04 -7.56 -22.58
N LEU A 187 7.40 -6.65 -21.67
CA LEU A 187 8.53 -6.82 -20.77
C LEU A 187 8.09 -6.86 -19.32
N PRO A 188 8.52 -7.87 -18.54
CA PRO A 188 8.41 -7.79 -17.09
C PRO A 188 9.40 -6.74 -16.57
N LEU A 189 8.94 -5.93 -15.62
CA LEU A 189 9.80 -4.99 -14.93
C LEU A 189 10.76 -5.76 -13.99
N SER A 190 12.06 -5.64 -14.23
CA SER A 190 13.10 -6.28 -13.42
C SER A 190 14.42 -5.50 -13.55
N LYS A 191 15.29 -5.62 -12.55
CA LYS A 191 16.64 -5.03 -12.59
C LYS A 191 17.47 -5.76 -13.65
N PRO A 192 18.02 -5.06 -14.67
CA PRO A 192 18.86 -5.70 -15.67
C PRO A 192 20.23 -6.07 -15.08
N GLU A 193 20.86 -7.12 -15.61
CA GLU A 193 22.24 -7.51 -15.23
C GLU A 193 23.27 -6.46 -15.66
N GLN A 194 23.03 -5.81 -16.80
CA GLN A 194 23.91 -4.80 -17.38
C GLN A 194 23.09 -3.59 -17.84
N VAL A 195 23.68 -2.40 -17.74
CA VAL A 195 23.03 -1.16 -18.21
C VAL A 195 23.01 -1.11 -19.74
N ILE A 196 24.06 -1.59 -20.41
CA ILE A 196 24.14 -1.56 -21.88
C ILE A 196 23.64 -2.89 -22.44
N GLY A 197 22.40 -2.92 -22.89
CA GLY A 197 21.85 -4.06 -23.62
C GLY A 197 22.40 -4.16 -25.04
N THR A 198 22.67 -5.39 -25.51
CA THR A 198 23.22 -5.66 -26.85
C THR A 198 22.16 -6.02 -27.89
N TRP A 199 20.89 -6.08 -27.49
CA TRP A 199 19.73 -6.30 -28.36
C TRP A 199 18.45 -5.75 -27.72
N THR A 200 17.33 -5.78 -28.45
CA THR A 200 16.11 -5.03 -28.13
C THR A 200 15.58 -5.23 -26.71
N ILE A 201 15.44 -6.47 -26.23
CA ILE A 201 14.84 -6.74 -24.90
C ILE A 201 15.69 -6.16 -23.76
N PRO A 202 16.99 -6.47 -23.60
CA PRO A 202 17.78 -5.89 -22.53
C PRO A 202 17.98 -4.37 -22.68
N GLN A 203 17.97 -3.83 -23.91
CA GLN A 203 17.99 -2.38 -24.12
C GLN A 203 16.73 -1.71 -23.57
N MET A 204 15.55 -2.26 -23.88
CA MET A 204 14.28 -1.76 -23.35
C MET A 204 14.19 -1.95 -21.84
N GLN A 205 14.53 -3.13 -21.31
CA GLN A 205 14.53 -3.40 -19.87
C GLN A 205 15.41 -2.42 -19.11
N SER A 206 16.63 -2.18 -19.63
CA SER A 206 17.56 -1.23 -19.03
C SER A 206 17.05 0.20 -19.08
N GLY A 207 16.58 0.66 -20.24
CA GLY A 207 16.04 2.00 -20.41
C GLY A 207 14.82 2.27 -19.52
N VAL A 208 13.90 1.31 -19.41
CA VAL A 208 12.75 1.42 -18.52
C VAL A 208 13.20 1.43 -17.06
N PHE A 209 14.01 0.46 -16.63
CA PHE A 209 14.41 0.33 -15.22
C PHE A 209 15.23 1.54 -14.74
N TRP A 210 16.35 1.83 -15.39
CA TRP A 210 17.25 2.93 -14.98
C TRP A 210 16.69 4.31 -15.31
N GLY A 211 15.88 4.43 -16.37
CA GLY A 211 15.11 5.65 -16.62
C GLY A 211 14.11 5.94 -15.51
N TYR A 212 13.47 4.90 -14.97
CA TYR A 212 12.56 5.04 -13.84
C TYR A 212 13.29 5.40 -12.53
N VAL A 213 14.47 4.82 -12.31
CA VAL A 213 15.35 5.23 -11.20
C VAL A 213 15.70 6.71 -11.29
N GLY A 214 16.19 7.16 -12.44
CA GLY A 214 16.49 8.59 -12.64
C GLY A 214 15.26 9.50 -12.50
N LEU A 215 14.07 9.02 -12.88
CA LEU A 215 12.81 9.75 -12.69
C LEU A 215 12.53 10.00 -11.21
N PHE A 216 12.50 8.96 -10.37
CA PHE A 216 12.13 9.16 -8.98
C PHE A 216 13.24 9.88 -8.20
N GLU A 217 14.51 9.61 -8.49
CA GLU A 217 15.64 10.31 -7.83
C GLU A 217 15.60 11.81 -8.13
N GLY A 218 15.41 12.17 -9.41
CA GLY A 218 15.31 13.55 -9.83
C GLY A 218 14.09 14.27 -9.28
N LEU A 219 12.93 13.60 -9.21
CA LEU A 219 11.72 14.17 -8.60
C LEU A 219 11.88 14.38 -7.10
N ILE A 220 12.38 13.38 -6.36
CA ILE A 220 12.62 13.47 -4.92
C ILE A 220 13.53 14.67 -4.61
N GLN A 221 14.63 14.82 -5.36
CA GLN A 221 15.56 15.93 -5.15
C GLN A 221 14.87 17.29 -5.34
N ARG A 222 14.16 17.47 -6.47
CA ARG A 222 13.44 18.73 -6.76
C ARG A 222 12.38 19.05 -5.70
N LEU A 223 11.60 18.04 -5.29
CA LEU A 223 10.58 18.17 -4.28
C LEU A 223 11.16 18.57 -2.93
N LEU A 224 12.25 17.93 -2.50
CA LEU A 224 12.92 18.27 -1.26
C LEU A 224 13.49 19.68 -1.28
N ASP A 225 14.15 20.08 -2.36
CA ASP A 225 14.72 21.43 -2.51
C ASP A 225 13.62 22.52 -2.43
N GLU A 226 12.51 22.33 -3.13
CA GLU A 226 11.35 23.23 -3.07
C GLU A 226 10.70 23.23 -1.68
N PHE A 227 10.47 22.06 -1.10
CA PHE A 227 9.78 21.95 0.18
C PHE A 227 10.59 22.57 1.34
N MET A 228 11.91 22.34 1.35
CA MET A 228 12.81 22.92 2.34
C MET A 228 12.85 24.44 2.28
N THR A 229 12.86 25.01 1.07
CA THR A 229 12.94 26.47 0.87
C THR A 229 11.61 27.17 1.13
N THR A 230 10.49 26.60 0.68
CA THR A 230 9.15 27.22 0.81
C THR A 230 8.58 27.15 2.23
N ARG A 231 8.90 26.09 2.98
CA ARG A 231 8.40 25.89 4.36
C ARG A 231 9.36 26.34 5.45
N GLY A 232 10.59 26.75 5.09
CA GLY A 232 11.59 27.21 6.06
C GLY A 232 11.99 26.13 7.07
N LEU A 233 11.98 24.86 6.67
CA LEU A 233 12.27 23.74 7.57
C LEU A 233 13.77 23.69 7.89
N THR A 234 14.07 23.45 9.16
CA THR A 234 15.45 23.26 9.64
C THR A 234 15.94 21.83 9.48
N LYS A 235 15.02 20.88 9.28
CA LYS A 235 15.31 19.45 9.14
C LYS A 235 14.71 18.93 7.84
N ARG A 236 15.51 18.16 7.08
CA ARG A 236 15.09 17.45 5.87
C ARG A 236 13.99 16.43 6.23
N PRO A 237 12.85 16.40 5.51
CA PRO A 237 11.87 15.32 5.64
C PRO A 237 12.49 13.96 5.35
N ARG A 238 12.12 12.95 6.14
CA ARG A 238 12.54 11.57 5.86
C ARG A 238 11.83 11.08 4.60
N VAL A 239 12.58 10.47 3.68
CA VAL A 239 12.03 9.89 2.47
C VAL A 239 11.80 8.39 2.69
N ILE A 240 10.56 7.93 2.56
CA ILE A 240 10.23 6.51 2.69
C ILE A 240 9.56 6.00 1.41
N ALA A 241 9.77 4.73 1.08
CA ALA A 241 9.09 4.07 -0.03
C ALA A 241 8.08 3.02 0.45
N THR A 242 6.96 2.91 -0.25
CA THR A 242 5.94 1.86 -0.08
C THR A 242 5.42 1.40 -1.44
N GLY A 243 4.45 0.49 -1.45
CA GLY A 243 3.81 0.00 -2.66
C GLY A 243 4.44 -1.29 -3.18
N GLY A 244 3.69 -1.98 -4.04
CA GLY A 244 4.00 -3.34 -4.48
C GLY A 244 5.30 -3.48 -5.29
N LEU A 245 5.85 -2.39 -5.82
CA LEU A 245 7.11 -2.38 -6.56
C LEU A 245 8.28 -1.77 -5.78
N SER A 246 8.06 -1.25 -4.57
CA SER A 246 9.13 -0.59 -3.78
C SER A 246 10.34 -1.49 -3.53
N SER A 247 10.10 -2.78 -3.26
CA SER A 247 11.16 -3.76 -2.99
C SER A 247 12.05 -4.02 -4.20
N LEU A 248 11.60 -3.74 -5.42
CA LEU A 248 12.42 -3.85 -6.62
C LEU A 248 13.57 -2.82 -6.65
N PHE A 249 13.36 -1.68 -5.99
CA PHE A 249 14.34 -0.59 -5.90
C PHE A 249 15.16 -0.65 -4.61
N LYS A 250 14.97 -1.70 -3.80
CA LYS A 250 15.84 -1.96 -2.66
C LYS A 250 17.28 -2.18 -3.13
N ASP A 251 18.23 -1.55 -2.46
CA ASP A 251 19.67 -1.64 -2.76
C ASP A 251 20.04 -1.14 -4.18
N VAL A 252 19.18 -0.33 -4.81
CA VAL A 252 19.42 0.30 -6.13
C VAL A 252 19.83 1.77 -5.98
N THR A 253 19.42 2.41 -4.89
CA THR A 253 19.54 3.85 -4.65
C THR A 253 19.59 4.13 -3.15
N ASP A 254 20.21 5.24 -2.77
CA ASP A 254 20.33 5.71 -1.39
C ASP A 254 19.33 6.83 -1.06
N VAL A 255 18.40 7.17 -1.97
CA VAL A 255 17.44 8.27 -1.75
C VAL A 255 16.39 7.95 -0.68
N PHE A 256 16.16 6.66 -0.38
CA PHE A 256 15.17 6.21 0.60
C PHE A 256 15.83 5.95 1.97
N ASP A 257 15.31 6.60 3.00
CA ASP A 257 15.69 6.34 4.40
C ASP A 257 15.04 5.06 4.95
N GLY A 258 14.09 4.47 4.23
CA GLY A 258 13.45 3.21 4.58
C GLY A 258 12.41 2.77 3.55
N ILE A 259 12.24 1.46 3.42
CA ILE A 259 11.24 0.84 2.53
C ILE A 259 10.28 0.01 3.39
N PHE A 260 8.98 0.30 3.28
CA PHE A 260 7.90 -0.30 4.06
C PHE A 260 6.81 -0.82 3.12
N PRO A 261 6.97 -2.01 2.52
CA PRO A 261 6.03 -2.52 1.50
C PRO A 261 4.60 -2.73 2.00
N ASP A 262 4.42 -2.88 3.32
CA ASP A 262 3.15 -3.15 3.98
C ASP A 262 2.60 -1.92 4.73
N LEU A 263 3.05 -0.71 4.38
CA LEU A 263 2.66 0.53 5.08
C LEU A 263 1.14 0.76 5.11
N ILE A 264 0.43 0.41 4.04
CA ILE A 264 -1.02 0.50 3.98
C ILE A 264 -1.68 -0.45 4.98
N LEU A 265 -1.11 -1.64 5.19
CA LEU A 265 -1.62 -2.61 6.16
C LEU A 265 -1.37 -2.13 7.59
N GLU A 266 -0.21 -1.53 7.86
CA GLU A 266 0.06 -0.84 9.14
C GLU A 266 -0.97 0.28 9.37
N GLY A 267 -1.26 1.08 8.32
CA GLY A 267 -2.30 2.10 8.35
C GLY A 267 -3.68 1.55 8.70
N LEU A 268 -4.13 0.50 8.00
CA LEU A 268 -5.41 -0.17 8.24
C LEU A 268 -5.53 -0.69 9.68
N TRP A 269 -4.47 -1.28 10.23
CA TRP A 269 -4.44 -1.71 11.62
C TRP A 269 -4.67 -0.55 12.60
N HIS A 270 -3.99 0.57 12.37
CA HIS A 270 -4.09 1.76 13.22
C HIS A 270 -5.46 2.46 13.11
N VAL A 271 -6.08 2.46 11.93
CA VAL A 271 -7.45 2.94 11.76
C VAL A 271 -8.41 2.06 12.56
N TYR A 272 -8.37 0.75 12.36
CA TYR A 272 -9.27 -0.20 13.04
C TYR A 272 -9.15 -0.15 14.57
N THR A 273 -7.92 -0.11 15.10
CA THR A 273 -7.71 -0.01 16.54
C THR A 273 -8.14 1.35 17.11
N GLY A 274 -8.00 2.43 16.34
CA GLY A 274 -8.51 3.75 16.68
C GLY A 274 -10.05 3.80 16.79
N MET A 275 -10.76 3.14 15.87
CA MET A 275 -12.23 3.05 15.88
C MET A 275 -12.77 2.36 17.14
N ASN A 276 -12.08 1.32 17.63
CA ASN A 276 -12.53 0.58 18.80
C ASN A 276 -12.25 1.31 20.11
N ALA A 277 -11.15 2.06 20.20
CA ALA A 277 -10.82 2.85 21.39
C ALA A 277 -11.82 4.00 21.65
N GLN A 278 -12.59 4.43 20.65
CA GLN A 278 -13.64 5.45 20.81
C GLN A 278 -14.98 4.87 21.28
N LYS A 279 -15.15 3.54 21.25
CA LYS A 279 -16.38 2.84 21.65
C LYS A 279 -16.34 2.31 23.09
N GLU A 280 -15.16 2.28 23.72
CA GLU A 280 -14.92 1.93 25.12
C GLU A 280 -14.93 3.18 26.01
#